data_AF-A0A4R3I5P6-F1
#
_entry.id   AF-A0A4R3I5P6-F1
#
_cell.length_a   1.000
_cell.length_b   1.000
_cell.length_c   1.000
_cell.angle_alpha   90.00
_cell.angle_beta   90.00
_cell.angle_gamma   90.00
#
_symmetry.space_group_name_H-M   'P 1'
#
loop_
_entity.id
_entity.type
_entity.pdbx_description
1 polymer ?
#
loop_
_entity_poly.entity_id
_entity_poly.type
_entity_poly.pdbx_seq_one_letter_code
_entity_poly.pdbx_strand_id
1 'polypeptide(L)'
;MSDQPKQSLIDDLEAIRHSLDKIAESEPVIPTLEEIVGCRPPTSVNPQNPFLSSNSLSELIRIRNEAEAREAEKLASVHQRIKPVEEIRMPEPSEQPAEQQPAVDGPNPDQIVAKLEAAFDTWKEKAIKEYLILFEQELNERLKQDFQELVRNWYREHNLIIPPAFLNKDFDNSND
;
A
#
# COMPACT_ATOMS: atom_id res chain seq x y z
N MET A 1 43.49 16.46 -43.42
CA MET A 1 42.39 17.33 -42.93
C MET A 1 41.13 16.69 -43.48
N SER A 2 40.30 15.96 -42.73
CA SER A 2 39.76 16.27 -41.41
C SER A 2 39.24 14.99 -40.71
N ASP A 3 39.86 14.56 -39.62
CA ASP A 3 39.35 13.50 -38.71
C ASP A 3 38.76 14.06 -37.41
N GLN A 4 38.73 15.39 -37.30
CA GLN A 4 38.30 16.16 -36.13
C GLN A 4 36.89 15.84 -35.59
N PRO A 5 35.84 15.62 -36.42
CA PRO A 5 34.51 15.31 -35.87
C PRO A 5 34.43 13.91 -35.28
N LYS A 6 35.25 12.96 -35.76
CA LYS A 6 35.29 11.60 -35.22
C LYS A 6 36.00 11.56 -33.87
N GLN A 7 37.07 12.35 -33.73
CA GLN A 7 37.78 12.50 -32.46
C GLN A 7 36.88 13.14 -31.39
N SER A 8 36.16 14.21 -31.73
CA SER A 8 35.18 14.80 -30.82
C SER A 8 34.10 13.82 -30.36
N LEU A 9 33.60 12.96 -31.27
CA LEU A 9 32.60 11.95 -30.91
C LEU A 9 33.19 10.86 -30.00
N ILE A 10 34.44 10.47 -30.23
CA ILE A 10 35.15 9.50 -29.39
C ILE A 10 35.37 10.07 -27.98
N ASP A 11 35.78 11.33 -27.89
CA ASP A 11 35.97 12.05 -26.62
C ASP A 11 34.65 12.18 -25.85
N ASP A 12 33.54 12.49 -26.54
CA ASP A 12 32.20 12.56 -25.94
C ASP A 12 31.73 11.18 -25.43
N LEU A 13 32.02 10.11 -26.17
CA LEU A 13 31.69 8.74 -25.76
C LEU A 13 32.53 8.27 -24.56
N GLU A 14 33.81 8.65 -24.50
CA GLU A 14 34.65 8.39 -23.33
C GLU A 14 34.19 9.18 -22.10
N ALA A 15 33.76 10.43 -22.27
CA ALA A 15 33.18 11.23 -21.21
C ALA A 15 31.89 10.60 -20.66
N ILE A 16 31.03 10.08 -21.54
CA ILE A 16 29.82 9.35 -21.13
C ILE A 16 30.17 8.07 -20.38
N ARG A 17 31.16 7.29 -20.85
CA ARG A 17 31.62 6.08 -20.17
C ARG A 17 32.10 6.38 -18.75
N HIS A 18 32.96 7.38 -18.60
CA HIS A 18 33.47 7.80 -17.29
C HIS A 18 32.37 8.32 -16.36
N SER A 19 31.34 8.97 -16.90
CA SER A 19 30.17 9.40 -16.13
C SER A 19 29.36 8.21 -15.62
N LEU A 20 29.12 7.21 -16.47
CA LEU A 20 28.39 5.99 -16.11
C LEU A 20 29.15 5.13 -15.09
N ASP A 21 30.47 4.99 -15.25
CA ASP A 21 31.32 4.28 -14.29
C ASP A 21 31.27 4.94 -12.91
N LYS A 22 31.30 6.28 -12.86
CA LYS A 22 31.19 7.04 -11.61
C LYS A 22 29.82 6.88 -10.93
N ILE A 23 28.75 6.72 -11.71
CA ILE A 23 27.40 6.47 -11.19
C ILE A 23 27.32 5.05 -10.61
N ALA A 24 27.88 4.05 -11.31
CA ALA A 24 27.93 2.66 -10.86
C ALA A 24 28.76 2.47 -9.57
N GLU A 25 29.85 3.22 -9.42
CA GLU A 25 30.64 3.23 -8.17
C GLU A 25 29.98 4.03 -7.03
N SER A 26 28.98 4.86 -7.34
CA SER A 26 28.29 5.72 -6.38
C SER A 26 26.90 5.21 -5.96
N GLU A 27 26.57 3.95 -6.24
CA GLU A 27 25.37 3.35 -5.68
C GLU A 27 25.40 3.52 -4.15
N PRO A 28 24.39 4.17 -3.55
CA PRO A 28 24.32 4.28 -2.10
C PRO A 28 24.23 2.86 -1.57
N VAL A 29 25.25 2.43 -0.82
CA VAL A 29 25.24 1.16 -0.09
C VAL A 29 24.04 1.21 0.83
N ILE A 30 22.95 0.55 0.41
CA ILE A 30 21.76 0.39 1.23
C ILE A 30 22.20 -0.52 2.37
N PRO A 31 22.19 -0.03 3.63
CA PRO A 31 22.58 -0.87 4.75
C PRO A 31 21.67 -2.10 4.76
N THR A 32 22.25 -3.27 4.96
CA THR A 32 21.45 -4.50 5.01
C THR A 32 20.56 -4.48 6.25
N LEU A 33 19.44 -5.20 6.20
CA LEU A 33 18.50 -5.25 7.32
C LEU A 33 19.19 -5.73 8.61
N GLU A 34 20.20 -6.60 8.48
CA GLU A 34 21.03 -7.12 9.55
C GLU A 34 21.88 -6.01 10.21
N GLU A 35 22.41 -5.07 9.42
CA GLU A 35 23.16 -3.90 9.93
C GLU A 35 22.26 -2.88 10.62
N ILE A 36 21.03 -2.70 10.13
CA ILE A 36 20.06 -1.73 10.69
C ILE A 36 19.41 -2.25 11.97
N VAL A 37 19.03 -3.52 12.00
CA VAL A 37 18.24 -4.11 13.10
C VAL A 37 19.12 -4.60 14.24
N GLY A 38 20.40 -4.89 13.97
CA GLY A 38 21.28 -5.61 14.88
C GLY A 38 20.73 -7.01 15.19
N CYS A 39 21.53 -7.89 15.79
CA CYS A 39 21.10 -9.23 16.20
C CYS A 39 20.07 -9.17 17.35
N ARG A 40 18.89 -8.62 17.09
CA ARG A 40 17.77 -8.62 18.03
C ARG A 40 17.32 -10.07 18.21
N PRO A 41 17.18 -10.56 19.45
CA PRO A 41 16.59 -11.87 19.67
C PRO A 41 15.18 -11.86 19.05
N PRO A 42 14.75 -12.96 18.41
CA PRO A 42 13.45 -13.03 17.74
C PRO A 42 12.37 -12.69 18.76
N THR A 43 11.73 -11.53 18.58
CA THR A 43 10.59 -11.11 19.39
C THR A 43 9.51 -12.19 19.23
N SER A 44 9.16 -12.88 20.31
CA SER A 44 8.07 -13.86 20.28
C SER A 44 6.81 -13.13 19.85
N VAL A 45 6.38 -13.38 18.62
CA VAL A 45 5.26 -12.70 18.01
C VAL A 45 4.00 -13.06 18.80
N ASN A 46 3.29 -12.06 19.32
CA ASN A 46 2.07 -12.28 20.10
C ASN A 46 1.06 -13.04 19.22
N PRO A 47 0.70 -14.30 19.56
CA PRO A 47 -0.20 -15.12 18.74
C PRO A 47 -1.64 -14.57 18.69
N GLN A 48 -1.97 -13.61 19.56
CA GLN A 48 -3.27 -12.93 19.60
C GLN A 48 -3.37 -11.71 18.67
N ASN A 49 -2.32 -11.37 17.93
CA ASN A 49 -2.38 -10.25 16.99
C ASN A 49 -3.19 -10.66 15.73
N PRO A 50 -4.35 -10.03 15.45
CA PRO A 50 -5.19 -10.39 14.31
C PRO A 50 -4.47 -10.23 12.95
N PHE A 51 -3.52 -9.29 12.85
CA PHE A 51 -2.73 -9.01 11.65
C PHE A 51 -1.56 -9.97 11.43
N LEU A 52 -1.16 -10.71 12.47
CA LEU A 52 -0.06 -11.68 12.41
C LEU A 52 -0.57 -13.11 12.57
N SER A 53 -1.89 -13.30 12.59
CA SER A 53 -2.49 -14.62 12.50
C SER A 53 -2.05 -15.27 11.19
N SER A 54 -1.66 -16.55 11.26
CA SER A 54 -1.18 -17.31 10.09
C SER A 54 -2.14 -17.20 8.89
N ASN A 55 -3.44 -17.06 9.14
CA ASN A 55 -4.45 -16.92 8.10
C ASN A 55 -4.45 -15.52 7.46
N SER A 56 -4.34 -14.45 8.25
CA SER A 56 -4.27 -13.08 7.71
C SER A 56 -2.99 -12.86 6.93
N LEU A 57 -1.85 -13.37 7.42
CA LEU A 57 -0.58 -13.30 6.71
C LEU A 57 -0.60 -14.13 5.41
N SER A 58 -1.21 -15.32 5.43
CA SER A 58 -1.35 -16.15 4.23
C SER A 58 -2.24 -15.48 3.17
N GLU A 59 -3.33 -14.82 3.58
CA GLU A 59 -4.16 -14.02 2.67
C GLU A 59 -3.39 -12.84 2.10
N LEU A 60 -2.61 -12.11 2.90
CA LEU A 60 -1.78 -11.01 2.41
C LEU A 60 -0.72 -11.47 1.40
N ILE A 61 -0.06 -12.60 1.67
CA ILE A 61 0.89 -13.21 0.72
C ILE A 61 0.16 -13.61 -0.57
N ARG A 62 -1.03 -14.19 -0.46
CA ARG A 62 -1.84 -14.56 -1.63
C ARG A 62 -2.19 -13.34 -2.47
N ILE A 63 -2.68 -12.27 -1.84
CA ILE A 63 -3.02 -11.00 -2.50
C ILE A 63 -1.80 -10.39 -3.18
N ARG A 64 -0.64 -10.40 -2.50
CA ARG A 64 0.62 -9.89 -3.07
C ARG A 64 1.03 -10.68 -4.31
N ASN A 65 1.08 -12.01 -4.22
CA ASN A 65 1.48 -12.86 -5.33
C ASN A 65 0.48 -12.77 -6.50
N GLU A 66 -0.81 -12.62 -6.21
CA GLU A 66 -1.83 -12.42 -7.23
C GLU A 66 -1.67 -11.07 -7.95
N ALA A 67 -1.34 -10.01 -7.21
CA ALA A 67 -1.05 -8.70 -7.80
C ALA A 67 0.22 -8.73 -8.67
N GLU A 68 1.30 -9.34 -8.17
CA GLU A 68 2.56 -9.54 -8.93
C GLU A 68 2.30 -10.36 -10.21
N ALA A 69 1.51 -11.43 -10.13
CA ALA A 69 1.17 -12.25 -11.29
C ALA A 69 0.38 -11.47 -12.35
N ARG A 70 -0.59 -10.64 -11.94
CA ARG A 70 -1.36 -9.79 -12.86
C ARG A 70 -0.48 -8.73 -13.53
N GLU A 71 0.47 -8.15 -12.79
CA GLU A 71 1.42 -7.19 -13.36
C GLU A 71 2.39 -7.85 -14.33
N ALA A 72 2.91 -9.03 -13.98
CA ALA A 72 3.75 -9.83 -14.87
C ALA A 72 3.00 -10.24 -16.15
N GLU A 73 1.73 -10.65 -16.07
CA GLU A 73 0.91 -10.97 -17.24
C GLU A 73 0.67 -9.73 -18.13
N LYS A 74 0.43 -8.56 -17.52
CA LYS A 74 0.30 -7.29 -18.25
C LYS A 74 1.60 -6.91 -18.95
N LEU A 75 2.75 -7.03 -18.29
CA LEU A 75 4.07 -6.80 -18.87
C LEU A 75 4.38 -7.82 -19.98
N ALA A 76 4.04 -9.10 -19.78
CA ALA A 76 4.24 -10.14 -20.79
C ALA A 76 3.38 -9.93 -22.03
N SER A 77 2.13 -9.48 -21.86
CA SER A 77 1.23 -9.11 -22.96
C SER A 77 1.75 -7.89 -23.74
N VAL A 78 2.38 -6.94 -23.05
CA VAL A 78 3.06 -5.79 -23.70
C VAL A 78 4.31 -6.24 -24.46
N HIS A 79 5.10 -7.16 -23.90
CA HIS A 79 6.30 -7.70 -24.57
C HIS A 79 5.96 -8.61 -25.76
N GLN A 80 4.90 -9.42 -25.71
CA GLN A 80 4.45 -10.23 -26.85
C GLN A 80 3.94 -9.40 -28.04
N ARG A 81 3.51 -8.16 -27.79
CA ARG A 81 3.10 -7.23 -28.86
C ARG A 81 4.29 -6.73 -29.68
N ILE A 82 5.52 -6.86 -29.17
CA ILE A 82 6.75 -6.53 -29.87
C ILE A 82 7.40 -7.85 -30.32
N LYS A 83 7.04 -8.33 -31.51
CA LYS A 83 7.84 -9.38 -32.15
C LYS A 83 9.28 -8.86 -32.33
N PRO A 84 10.32 -9.68 -32.12
CA PRO A 84 11.67 -9.29 -32.49
C PRO A 84 11.70 -9.09 -34.01
N VAL A 85 12.05 -7.87 -34.42
CA VAL A 85 12.34 -7.54 -35.81
C VAL A 85 13.59 -8.33 -36.20
N GLU A 86 13.39 -9.43 -36.93
CA GLU A 86 14.39 -9.91 -37.87
C GLU A 86 14.53 -8.86 -38.98
N GLU A 87 15.76 -8.38 -39.15
CA GLU A 87 16.35 -7.97 -40.43
C GLU A 87 15.59 -6.91 -41.25
N ILE A 88 15.92 -5.64 -41.03
CA ILE A 88 15.61 -4.56 -41.99
C ILE A 88 16.90 -4.14 -42.70
N ARG A 89 17.09 -4.72 -43.88
CA ARG A 89 17.86 -4.18 -45.00
C ARG A 89 17.29 -2.80 -45.35
N MET A 90 18.11 -1.76 -45.27
CA MET A 90 17.75 -0.41 -45.74
C MET A 90 17.47 -0.42 -47.25
N PRO A 91 16.50 0.39 -47.69
CA PRO A 91 16.90 1.56 -48.48
C PRO A 91 16.23 2.87 -48.01
N GLU A 92 16.86 3.94 -48.50
CA GLU A 92 16.75 5.38 -48.29
C GLU A 92 15.35 6.06 -48.33
N PRO A 93 15.27 7.33 -47.88
CA PRO A 93 14.05 7.95 -47.37
C PRO A 93 13.20 8.59 -48.48
N SER A 94 11.89 8.33 -48.44
CA SER A 94 10.91 9.15 -49.12
C SER A 94 10.29 10.10 -48.09
N GLU A 95 10.62 11.39 -48.21
CA GLU A 95 9.93 12.47 -47.53
C GLU A 95 8.46 12.49 -47.95
N GLN A 96 7.55 12.13 -47.04
CA GLN A 96 6.15 12.51 -47.12
C GLN A 96 5.62 12.95 -45.74
N PRO A 97 4.72 13.94 -45.70
CA PRO A 97 4.49 14.80 -44.55
C PRO A 97 3.69 14.09 -43.46
N ALA A 98 3.92 14.52 -42.22
CA ALA A 98 3.18 14.11 -41.04
C ALA A 98 1.66 14.21 -41.23
N GLU A 99 1.02 13.09 -41.54
CA GLU A 99 -0.40 12.91 -41.27
C GLU A 99 -0.57 12.78 -39.75
N GLN A 100 -1.14 13.85 -39.19
CA GLN A 100 -1.62 13.91 -37.82
C GLN A 100 -2.55 12.72 -37.57
N GLN A 101 -2.11 11.80 -36.71
CA GLN A 101 -3.00 10.83 -36.11
C GLN A 101 -4.14 11.60 -35.42
N PRO A 102 -5.41 11.26 -35.64
CA PRO A 102 -6.50 11.84 -34.88
C PRO A 102 -6.24 11.50 -33.40
N ALA A 103 -6.21 12.53 -32.56
CA ALA A 103 -6.17 12.37 -31.11
C ALA A 103 -7.30 11.41 -30.72
N VAL A 104 -6.92 10.20 -30.30
CA VAL A 104 -7.87 9.28 -29.69
C VAL A 104 -8.31 9.97 -28.40
N ASP A 105 -9.54 10.48 -28.39
CA ASP A 105 -10.26 10.96 -27.21
C ASP A 105 -10.43 9.78 -26.25
N GLY A 106 -9.34 9.40 -25.59
CA GLY A 106 -9.38 8.60 -24.38
C GLY A 106 -9.88 9.49 -23.25
N PRO A 107 -10.68 8.98 -22.29
CA PRO A 107 -11.08 9.76 -21.13
C PRO A 107 -9.84 10.35 -20.48
N ASN A 108 -9.80 11.69 -20.38
CA ASN A 108 -8.65 12.42 -19.87
C ASN A 108 -8.26 11.83 -18.49
N PRO A 109 -7.02 11.36 -18.30
CA PRO A 109 -6.60 10.69 -17.07
C PRO A 109 -6.84 11.57 -15.83
N ASP A 110 -6.71 12.89 -15.97
CA ASP A 110 -6.96 13.84 -14.88
C ASP A 110 -8.43 13.83 -14.43
N GLN A 111 -9.37 13.62 -15.36
CA GLN A 111 -10.80 13.50 -15.03
C GLN A 111 -11.12 12.17 -14.34
N ILE A 112 -10.40 11.10 -14.68
CA ILE A 112 -10.57 9.80 -14.01
C ILE A 112 -10.03 9.90 -12.59
N VAL A 113 -8.85 10.47 -12.40
CA VAL A 113 -8.24 10.69 -11.08
C VAL A 113 -9.15 11.57 -10.22
N ALA A 114 -9.64 12.70 -10.75
CA ALA A 114 -10.56 13.57 -10.00
C ALA A 114 -11.85 12.86 -9.57
N LYS A 115 -12.40 11.97 -10.40
CA LYS A 115 -13.58 11.16 -10.04
C LYS A 115 -13.25 10.13 -8.96
N LEU A 116 -12.08 9.51 -9.02
CA LEU A 116 -11.62 8.55 -8.01
C LEU A 116 -11.36 9.25 -6.67
N GLU A 117 -10.75 10.43 -6.67
CA GLU A 117 -10.53 11.24 -5.47
C GLU A 117 -11.85 11.67 -4.83
N ALA A 118 -12.81 12.15 -5.62
CA ALA A 118 -14.13 12.51 -5.10
C ALA A 118 -14.89 11.31 -4.51
N ALA A 119 -14.79 10.14 -5.15
CA ALA A 119 -15.38 8.90 -4.64
C ALA A 119 -14.69 8.45 -3.34
N PHE A 120 -13.36 8.56 -3.28
CA PHE A 120 -12.57 8.26 -2.09
C PHE A 120 -12.92 9.19 -0.93
N ASP A 121 -13.03 10.50 -1.17
CA ASP A 121 -13.41 11.46 -0.14
C ASP A 121 -14.81 11.21 0.41
N THR A 122 -15.76 10.87 -0.48
CA THR A 122 -17.12 10.50 -0.07
C THR A 122 -17.12 9.23 0.79
N TRP A 123 -16.36 8.22 0.38
CA TRP A 123 -16.22 6.97 1.14
C TRP A 123 -15.55 7.21 2.49
N LYS A 124 -14.47 8.01 2.52
CA LYS A 124 -13.74 8.40 3.73
C LYS A 124 -14.68 9.10 4.72
N GLU A 125 -15.44 10.10 4.27
CA GLU A 125 -16.40 10.79 5.13
C GLU A 125 -17.47 9.86 5.69
N LYS A 126 -18.00 8.95 4.85
CA LYS A 126 -18.99 7.98 5.28
C LYS A 126 -18.42 7.01 6.31
N ALA A 127 -17.25 6.44 6.04
CA ALA A 127 -16.58 5.52 6.95
C ALA A 127 -16.28 6.20 8.30
N ILE A 128 -15.74 7.42 8.29
CA ILE A 128 -15.47 8.18 9.53
C ILE A 128 -16.75 8.38 10.34
N LYS A 129 -17.86 8.76 9.70
CA LYS A 129 -19.15 8.93 10.39
C LYS A 129 -19.65 7.63 11.00
N GLU A 130 -19.58 6.53 10.27
CA GLU A 130 -19.99 5.20 10.77
C GLU A 130 -19.12 4.75 11.95
N TYR A 131 -17.80 4.89 11.85
CA TYR A 131 -16.88 4.57 12.93
C TYR A 131 -17.10 5.44 14.16
N LEU A 132 -17.38 6.73 13.98
CA LEU A 132 -17.59 7.65 15.09
C LEU A 132 -18.87 7.30 15.86
N ILE A 133 -19.95 6.93 15.16
CA ILE A 133 -21.18 6.47 15.80
C ILE A 133 -20.93 5.18 16.61
N LEU A 134 -20.26 4.19 16.02
CA LEU A 134 -19.96 2.93 16.70
C LEU A 134 -19.04 3.16 17.90
N PHE A 135 -18.02 3.99 17.74
CA PHE A 135 -17.09 4.34 18.81
C PHE A 135 -17.78 5.06 19.96
N GLU A 136 -18.64 6.04 19.67
CA GLU A 136 -19.40 6.75 20.70
C GLU A 136 -20.35 5.80 21.46
N GLN A 137 -20.98 4.87 20.76
CA GLN A 137 -21.84 3.85 21.40
C GLN A 137 -21.03 2.92 22.31
N GLU A 138 -19.92 2.39 21.80
CA GLU A 138 -19.05 1.50 22.57
C GLU A 138 -18.43 2.21 23.78
N LEU A 139 -17.95 3.44 23.60
CA LEU A 139 -17.40 4.25 24.68
C LEU A 139 -18.47 4.52 25.75
N ASN A 140 -19.69 4.90 25.36
CA ASN A 140 -20.76 5.15 26.32
C ASN A 140 -21.16 3.89 27.10
N GLU A 141 -21.29 2.75 26.42
CA GLU A 141 -21.61 1.49 27.09
C GLU A 141 -20.48 1.08 28.04
N ARG A 142 -19.22 1.23 27.63
CA ARG A 142 -18.09 0.92 28.49
C ARG A 142 -18.03 1.84 29.71
N LEU A 143 -18.20 3.15 29.52
CA LEU A 143 -18.13 4.14 30.61
C LEU A 143 -19.29 3.95 31.59
N LYS A 144 -20.47 3.56 31.08
CA LYS A 144 -21.60 3.15 31.91
C LYS A 144 -21.32 1.88 32.71
N GLN A 145 -20.71 0.87 32.10
CA GLN A 145 -20.29 -0.35 32.82
C GLN A 145 -19.26 -0.04 33.90
N ASP A 146 -18.22 0.73 33.56
CA ASP A 146 -17.16 1.13 34.49
C ASP A 146 -17.76 1.95 35.66
N PHE A 147 -18.72 2.84 35.39
CA PHE A 147 -19.43 3.59 36.43
C PHE A 147 -20.28 2.67 37.32
N GLN A 148 -21.02 1.72 36.73
CA GLN A 148 -21.80 0.76 37.50
C GLN A 148 -20.90 -0.11 38.38
N GLU A 149 -19.75 -0.55 37.87
CA GLU A 149 -18.76 -1.32 38.62
C GLU A 149 -18.15 -0.50 39.75
N LEU A 150 -17.79 0.76 39.50
CA LEU A 150 -17.30 1.69 40.52
C LEU A 150 -18.31 1.86 41.66
N VAL A 151 -19.58 2.11 41.32
CA VAL A 151 -20.65 2.25 42.31
C VAL A 151 -20.81 0.93 43.09
N ARG A 152 -20.86 -0.21 42.42
CA ARG A 152 -20.95 -1.52 43.11
C ARG A 152 -19.80 -1.75 44.06
N ASN A 153 -18.57 -1.47 43.65
CA ASN A 153 -17.38 -1.65 44.47
C ASN A 153 -17.44 -0.75 45.71
N TRP A 154 -17.84 0.52 45.54
CA TRP A 154 -18.07 1.42 46.66
C TRP A 154 -19.12 0.89 47.65
N TYR A 155 -20.27 0.42 47.16
CA TYR A 155 -21.30 -0.18 48.05
C TYR A 155 -20.80 -1.44 48.77
N ARG A 156 -20.01 -2.29 48.09
CA ARG A 156 -19.39 -3.49 48.70
C ARG A 156 -18.39 -3.11 49.79
N GLU A 157 -17.52 -2.15 49.52
CA GLU A 157 -16.52 -1.65 50.49
C GLU A 157 -17.18 -1.09 51.76
N HIS A 158 -18.32 -0.43 51.60
CA HIS A 158 -19.09 0.14 52.70
C HIS A 158 -20.11 -0.82 53.34
N ASN A 159 -20.16 -2.09 52.91
CA ASN A 159 -21.16 -3.09 53.36
C ASN A 159 -22.62 -2.61 53.23
N LEU A 160 -22.91 -1.82 52.19
CA LEU A 160 -24.24 -1.28 51.90
C LEU A 160 -24.98 -2.15 50.88
N ILE A 161 -26.32 -2.15 50.95
CA ILE A 161 -27.17 -2.86 49.99
C ILE A 161 -27.08 -2.14 48.63
N ILE A 162 -26.64 -2.86 47.60
CA ILE A 162 -26.54 -2.33 46.23
C ILE A 162 -27.96 -2.09 45.68
N PRO A 163 -28.28 -0.88 45.18
CA PRO A 163 -29.60 -0.62 44.61
C PRO A 163 -29.88 -1.49 43.37
N PRO A 164 -31.14 -1.88 43.12
CA PRO A 164 -31.51 -2.81 42.04
C PRO A 164 -31.21 -2.28 40.64
N ALA A 165 -31.15 -0.96 40.45
CA ALA A 165 -30.71 -0.35 39.19
C ALA A 165 -29.25 -0.70 38.82
N PHE A 166 -28.46 -1.12 39.81
CA PHE A 166 -27.08 -1.54 39.66
C PHE A 166 -26.93 -3.05 39.89
N LEU A 167 -27.99 -3.85 39.95
CA LEU A 167 -27.87 -5.32 39.97
C LEU A 167 -27.87 -5.83 38.52
N ASN A 168 -26.96 -6.77 38.20
CA ASN A 168 -26.87 -7.35 36.86
C ASN A 168 -28.20 -8.01 36.51
N LYS A 169 -28.82 -7.62 35.38
CA LYS A 169 -29.96 -8.33 34.81
C LYS A 169 -29.60 -9.73 34.31
N ASP A 170 -28.31 -10.07 34.21
CA ASP A 170 -27.82 -11.29 33.57
C ASP A 170 -27.71 -12.50 34.51
N PHE A 171 -28.08 -12.38 35.79
CA PHE A 171 -28.07 -13.50 36.75
C PHE A 171 -29.42 -14.21 36.91
N ASP A 172 -30.47 -13.76 36.21
CA ASP A 172 -31.84 -14.28 36.39
C ASP A 172 -32.29 -15.19 35.22
N ASN A 173 -31.35 -15.97 34.66
CA ASN A 173 -31.66 -16.94 33.60
C ASN A 173 -30.99 -18.32 33.86
N SER A 174 -31.00 -18.76 35.12
CA SER A 174 -30.62 -20.12 35.52
C SER A 174 -31.46 -20.59 36.71
N ASN A 175 -32.76 -20.75 36.48
CA ASN A 175 -33.62 -21.82 37.02
C ASN A 175 -35.09 -21.46 36.76
N ASP A 176 -35.66 -21.98 35.67
CA ASP A 176 -36.78 -22.93 35.71
C ASP A 176 -36.96 -23.57 34.32
#